data_AF-A0A7K3Y625-F1
#
_entry.id   AF-A0A7K3Y625-F1
#
_cell.length_a   1.000
_cell.length_b   1.000
_cell.length_c   1.000
_cell.angle_alpha   90.00
_cell.angle_beta   90.00
_cell.angle_gamma   90.00
#
_symmetry.space_group_name_H-M   'P 1'
#
loop_
_entity.id
_entity.type
_entity.pdbx_description
1 polymer ?
#
loop_
_entity_poly.entity_id
_entity_poly.type
_entity_poly.pdbx_seq_one_letter_code
_entity_poly.pdbx_strand_id
1 'polypeptide(L)'
;VLDQNQLPGSLRERYNRLLGAWWHSTRINQDEGCMIHGDATPSNYLAGNGIWAIDFEGSRNHAHPIRDLGILAAEIKASSANARAEGYIGHLLWHYCSGEEEFRHYTRDLPFFMALGYLRIARLPWRAAERDWLLEEAEACLAAGPM
;
A
#
# COMPACT_ATOMS: atom_id res chain seq x y z
N VAL A 1 -3.67 0.36 12.16
CA VAL A 1 -4.63 -0.13 11.14
C VAL A 1 -5.33 -1.42 11.58
N LEU A 2 -4.65 -2.37 12.24
CA LEU A 2 -5.29 -3.62 12.68
C LEU A 2 -6.44 -3.43 13.69
N ASP A 3 -6.28 -2.56 14.68
CA ASP A 3 -7.30 -2.32 15.72
C ASP A 3 -8.62 -1.79 15.14
N GLN A 4 -8.55 -1.13 13.98
CA GLN A 4 -9.70 -0.56 13.29
C GLN A 4 -10.45 -1.60 12.45
N ASN A 5 -9.86 -2.77 12.22
CA ASN A 5 -10.46 -3.85 11.42
C ASN A 5 -11.23 -4.88 12.26
N GLN A 6 -11.19 -4.79 13.59
CA GLN A 6 -11.91 -5.68 14.52
C GLN A 6 -11.70 -7.17 14.20
N LEU A 7 -10.46 -7.55 13.87
CA LEU A 7 -10.10 -8.91 13.47
C LEU A 7 -10.31 -9.90 14.64
N PRO A 8 -10.78 -11.14 14.37
CA PRO A 8 -10.75 -12.22 15.35
C PRO A 8 -9.33 -12.44 15.91
N GLY A 9 -9.22 -12.90 17.16
CA GLY A 9 -7.93 -13.00 17.87
C GLY A 9 -6.85 -13.76 17.09
N SER A 10 -7.17 -14.94 16.56
CA SER A 10 -6.23 -15.76 15.78
C SER A 10 -5.76 -15.08 14.49
N LEU A 11 -6.66 -14.39 13.79
CA LEU A 11 -6.33 -13.65 12.57
C LEU A 11 -5.47 -12.42 12.90
N ARG A 12 -5.80 -11.70 13.97
CA ARG A 12 -5.00 -10.57 14.46
C ARG A 12 -3.57 -10.99 14.80
N GLU A 13 -3.40 -12.11 15.49
CA GLU A 13 -2.07 -12.65 15.80
C GLU A 13 -1.28 -13.01 14.54
N ARG A 14 -1.94 -13.59 13.53
CA ARG A 14 -1.31 -13.87 12.24
C ARG A 14 -0.79 -12.59 11.58
N TYR A 15 -1.62 -11.56 11.51
CA TYR A 15 -1.22 -10.25 10.97
C TYR A 15 -0.11 -9.59 11.78
N ASN A 16 -0.13 -9.69 13.11
CA ASN A 16 0.93 -9.18 13.96
C ASN A 16 2.28 -9.86 13.64
N ARG A 17 2.29 -11.19 13.48
CA ARG A 17 3.51 -11.92 13.09
C ARG A 17 4.05 -11.47 11.73
N LEU A 18 3.16 -11.37 10.75
CA LEU A 18 3.52 -10.96 9.39
C LEU A 18 4.06 -9.52 9.36
N LEU A 19 3.36 -8.56 9.97
CA LEU A 19 3.83 -7.18 10.10
C LEU A 19 5.14 -7.08 10.87
N GLY A 20 5.30 -7.89 11.92
CA GLY A 20 6.54 -7.99 12.70
C GLY A 20 7.73 -8.43 11.84
N ALA A 21 7.56 -9.42 10.98
CA ALA A 21 8.60 -9.88 10.07
C ALA A 21 9.10 -8.75 9.15
N TRP A 22 8.17 -7.96 8.59
CA TRP A 22 8.53 -6.77 7.82
C TRP A 22 9.22 -5.71 8.67
N TRP A 23 8.72 -5.42 9.87
CA TRP A 23 9.28 -4.41 10.78
C TRP A 23 10.73 -4.71 11.19
N HIS A 24 11.06 -6.00 11.33
CA HIS A 24 12.41 -6.44 11.64
C HIS A 24 13.31 -6.60 10.39
N SER A 25 12.76 -6.43 9.19
CA SER A 25 13.55 -6.43 7.96
C SER A 25 14.21 -5.07 7.71
N THR A 26 15.35 -5.07 7.02
CA THR A 26 16.04 -3.85 6.58
C THR A 26 15.36 -3.14 5.40
N ARG A 27 14.18 -3.62 4.98
CA ARG A 27 13.54 -3.20 3.74
C ARG A 27 12.67 -1.98 3.94
N ILE A 28 11.89 -1.97 5.01
CA ILE A 28 10.95 -0.88 5.32
C ILE A 28 11.50 0.14 6.31
N ASN A 29 12.57 -0.20 7.01
CA ASN A 29 13.31 0.71 7.87
C ASN A 29 14.52 1.23 7.09
N GLN A 30 14.43 2.46 6.59
CA GLN A 30 15.51 3.12 5.87
C GLN A 30 16.02 4.31 6.67
N ASP A 31 17.34 4.53 6.65
CA ASP A 31 18.01 5.66 7.32
C ASP A 31 17.64 7.00 6.67
N GLU A 32 17.27 6.96 5.39
CA GLU A 32 16.82 8.10 4.60
C GLU A 32 15.36 7.89 4.14
N GLY A 33 14.61 8.98 4.04
CA GLY A 33 13.22 8.95 3.59
C GLY A 33 12.82 10.26 2.92
N CYS A 34 11.64 10.27 2.30
CA CYS A 34 11.13 11.44 1.59
C CYS A 34 9.86 12.00 2.23
N MET A 35 9.43 13.14 1.70
CA MET A 35 8.10 13.67 1.99
C MET A 35 7.05 12.85 1.23
N ILE A 36 6.08 12.34 1.96
CA ILE A 36 4.91 11.64 1.42
C ILE A 36 3.65 12.48 1.59
N HIS A 37 2.70 12.27 0.70
CA HIS A 37 1.32 12.73 0.82
C HIS A 37 0.64 12.18 2.07
N GLY A 38 0.86 10.89 2.37
CA GLY A 38 0.31 10.24 3.56
C GLY A 38 -1.08 9.65 3.35
N ASP A 39 -1.87 10.25 2.47
CA ASP A 39 -3.19 9.78 2.02
C ASP A 39 -3.33 9.68 0.49
N ALA A 40 -2.45 8.93 -0.17
CA ALA A 40 -2.39 8.84 -1.63
C ALA A 40 -3.51 7.95 -2.23
N THR A 41 -4.75 8.44 -2.20
CA THR A 41 -5.90 7.81 -2.86
C THR A 41 -6.16 8.45 -4.23
N PRO A 42 -6.76 7.75 -5.20
CA PRO A 42 -7.07 8.34 -6.51
C PRO A 42 -7.90 9.64 -6.43
N SER A 43 -8.80 9.77 -5.45
CA SER A 43 -9.62 10.98 -5.24
C SER A 43 -8.81 12.20 -4.80
N ASN A 44 -7.62 11.99 -4.24
CA ASN A 44 -6.73 13.07 -3.80
C ASN A 44 -5.78 13.54 -4.91
N TYR A 45 -5.87 12.96 -6.11
CA TYR A 45 -5.12 13.38 -7.29
C TYR A 45 -6.07 13.91 -8.37
N LEU A 46 -6.03 15.22 -8.58
CA LEU A 46 -6.84 15.90 -9.60
C LEU A 46 -6.09 15.93 -10.93
N ALA A 47 -6.65 15.27 -11.95
CA ALA A 47 -6.13 15.29 -13.30
C ALA A 47 -6.71 16.47 -14.12
N GLY A 48 -5.84 17.23 -14.77
CA GLY A 48 -6.18 18.32 -15.69
C GLY A 48 -5.03 18.56 -16.66
N ASN A 49 -4.51 19.79 -16.74
CA ASN A 49 -3.27 20.10 -17.48
C ASN A 49 -1.99 19.56 -16.78
N GLY A 50 -2.16 18.70 -15.79
CA GLY A 50 -1.15 18.14 -14.90
C GLY A 50 -1.83 17.30 -13.82
N ILE A 51 -1.05 16.80 -12.86
CA ILE A 51 -1.55 16.10 -11.68
C ILE A 51 -1.34 16.99 -10.46
N TRP A 52 -2.42 17.27 -9.74
CA TRP A 52 -2.40 18.05 -8.50
C TRP A 52 -2.82 17.17 -7.34
N ALA A 53 -2.00 17.12 -6.29
CA ALA A 53 -2.37 16.46 -5.05
C ALA A 53 -3.10 17.43 -4.11
N ILE A 54 -4.05 16.93 -3.34
CA ILE A 54 -4.83 17.67 -2.34
C ILE A 54 -4.97 16.83 -1.07
N ASP A 55 -5.32 17.46 0.06
CA ASP A 55 -5.52 16.78 1.34
C ASP A 55 -4.22 16.22 1.97
N PHE A 56 -3.32 17.16 2.32
CA PHE A 56 -2.01 16.88 2.91
C PHE A 56 -2.04 16.72 4.45
N GLU A 57 -3.21 16.56 5.08
CA GLU A 57 -3.30 16.43 6.56
C GLU A 57 -2.55 15.19 7.06
N GLY A 58 -2.45 14.16 6.22
CA GLY A 58 -1.72 12.92 6.52
C GLY A 58 -0.21 12.98 6.22
N SER A 59 0.29 14.08 5.66
CA SER A 59 1.65 14.17 5.12
C SER A 59 2.72 14.06 6.18
N ARG A 60 3.81 13.39 5.82
CA ARG A 60 4.92 13.09 6.73
C ARG A 60 6.24 13.22 5.98
N ASN A 61 7.26 13.68 6.69
CA ASN A 61 8.63 13.63 6.21
C ASN A 61 9.33 12.36 6.72
N HIS A 62 10.45 12.00 6.11
CA HIS A 62 11.26 10.82 6.45
C HIS A 62 10.45 9.51 6.38
N ALA A 63 9.59 9.38 5.37
CA ALA A 63 8.86 8.15 5.11
C ALA A 63 9.42 7.42 3.90
N HIS A 64 9.15 6.12 3.84
CA HIS A 64 9.59 5.27 2.76
C HIS A 64 9.00 5.73 1.41
N PRO A 65 9.81 5.90 0.34
CA PRO A 65 9.35 6.47 -0.94
C PRO A 65 8.17 5.74 -1.59
N ILE A 66 8.17 4.41 -1.53
CA ILE A 66 7.10 3.59 -2.12
C ILE A 66 5.78 3.61 -1.33
N ARG A 67 5.72 4.25 -0.15
CA ARG A 67 4.55 4.15 0.74
C ARG A 67 3.27 4.60 0.05
N ASP A 68 3.27 5.80 -0.53
CA ASP A 68 2.09 6.35 -1.18
C ASP A 68 1.70 5.55 -2.43
N LEU A 69 2.68 5.05 -3.18
CA LEU A 69 2.46 4.20 -4.34
C LEU A 69 1.86 2.85 -3.96
N GLY A 70 2.24 2.27 -2.82
CA GLY A 70 1.62 1.04 -2.32
C GLY A 70 0.18 1.25 -1.89
N ILE A 71 -0.14 2.37 -1.24
CA ILE A 71 -1.53 2.74 -0.94
C ILE A 71 -2.33 2.91 -2.23
N LEU A 72 -1.81 3.69 -3.18
CA LEU A 72 -2.47 3.96 -4.46
C LEU A 72 -2.67 2.68 -5.27
N ALA A 73 -1.69 1.78 -5.28
CA ALA A 73 -1.78 0.48 -5.95
C ALA A 73 -2.89 -0.40 -5.35
N ALA A 74 -3.02 -0.43 -4.02
CA ALA A 74 -4.11 -1.14 -3.35
C ALA A 74 -5.49 -0.56 -3.72
N GLU A 75 -5.62 0.77 -3.76
CA GLU A 75 -6.85 1.46 -4.17
C GLU A 75 -7.19 1.18 -5.64
N ILE A 76 -6.20 1.18 -6.54
CA ILE A 76 -6.38 0.82 -7.96
C ILE A 76 -6.90 -0.61 -8.07
N LYS A 77 -6.26 -1.56 -7.37
CA LYS A 77 -6.65 -2.97 -7.43
C LYS A 77 -8.03 -3.22 -6.83
N ALA A 78 -8.33 -2.62 -5.67
CA ALA A 78 -9.63 -2.74 -4.99
C ALA A 78 -10.77 -1.99 -5.68
N SER A 79 -10.49 -0.94 -6.43
CA SER A 79 -11.52 -0.22 -7.21
C SER A 79 -11.82 -0.89 -8.54
N SER A 80 -11.05 -1.92 -8.91
CA SER A 80 -11.12 -2.53 -10.21
C SER A 80 -11.52 -4.00 -10.11
N ALA A 81 -12.68 -4.36 -10.66
CA ALA A 81 -12.97 -5.74 -11.07
C ALA A 81 -12.15 -6.11 -12.33
N ASN A 82 -10.94 -5.58 -12.48
CA ASN A 82 -10.24 -5.44 -13.75
C ASN A 82 -8.94 -6.23 -13.74
N ALA A 83 -8.85 -7.23 -14.62
CA ALA A 83 -7.64 -8.01 -14.86
C ALA A 83 -6.42 -7.18 -15.27
N ARG A 84 -6.59 -5.88 -15.59
CA ARG A 84 -5.51 -4.96 -15.99
C ARG A 84 -4.88 -4.19 -14.83
N ALA A 85 -5.36 -4.32 -13.59
CA ALA A 85 -4.87 -3.55 -12.44
C ALA A 85 -3.34 -3.64 -12.28
N GLU A 86 -2.79 -4.85 -12.35
CA GLU A 86 -1.36 -5.11 -12.25
C GLU A 86 -0.56 -4.39 -13.36
N GLY A 87 -1.12 -4.28 -14.56
CA GLY A 87 -0.50 -3.53 -15.65
C GLY A 87 -0.43 -2.03 -15.37
N TYR A 88 -1.47 -1.45 -14.78
CA TYR A 88 -1.47 -0.04 -14.38
C TYR A 88 -0.51 0.23 -13.22
N ILE A 89 -0.48 -0.65 -12.22
CA ILE A 89 0.45 -0.57 -11.10
C ILE A 89 1.91 -0.65 -11.60
N GLY A 90 2.20 -1.60 -12.49
CA GLY A 90 3.52 -1.74 -13.10
C GLY A 90 3.93 -0.51 -13.91
N HIS A 91 3.02 0.04 -14.73
CA HIS A 91 3.27 1.26 -15.49
C HIS A 91 3.53 2.47 -14.57
N LEU A 92 2.73 2.65 -13.52
CA LEU A 92 2.91 3.70 -12.53
C LEU A 92 4.30 3.62 -11.86
N LEU A 93 4.68 2.43 -11.40
CA LEU A 93 5.97 2.20 -10.75
C LEU A 93 7.14 2.42 -11.70
N TRP A 94 7.03 1.96 -12.94
CA TRP A 94 8.07 2.15 -13.95
C TRP A 94 8.37 3.63 -14.18
N HIS A 95 7.33 4.46 -14.27
CA HIS A 95 7.49 5.90 -14.47
C HIS A 95 7.87 6.69 -13.21
N TYR A 96 7.62 6.12 -12.03
CA TYR A 96 8.11 6.70 -10.78
C TYR A 96 9.61 6.50 -10.60
N CYS A 97 10.13 5.36 -11.06
CA CYS A 97 11.53 5.01 -10.89
C CYS A 97 12.43 5.63 -11.98
N SER A 98 13.68 5.89 -11.61
CA SER A 98 14.72 6.42 -12.50
C SER A 98 15.36 5.34 -13.38
N GLY A 99 15.08 4.06 -13.10
CA GLY A 99 15.62 2.93 -13.86
C GLY A 99 15.21 1.57 -13.29
N GLU A 100 15.69 0.51 -13.94
CA GLU A 100 15.28 -0.87 -13.63
C GLU A 100 15.71 -1.34 -12.23
N GLU A 101 16.87 -0.90 -11.74
CA GLU A 101 17.35 -1.28 -10.40
C GLU A 101 16.42 -0.73 -9.30
N GLU A 102 16.09 0.55 -9.37
CA GLU A 102 15.15 1.19 -8.44
C GLU A 102 13.74 0.58 -8.54
N PHE A 103 13.28 0.32 -9.77
CA PHE A 103 12.03 -0.39 -10.00
C PHE A 103 12.00 -1.76 -9.33
N ARG A 104 13.06 -2.57 -9.52
CA ARG A 104 13.19 -3.89 -8.89
C ARG A 104 13.30 -3.80 -7.38
N HIS A 105 13.94 -2.76 -6.84
CA HIS A 105 14.04 -2.52 -5.40
C HIS A 105 12.66 -2.20 -4.81
N TYR A 106 11.98 -1.19 -5.33
CA TYR A 106 10.68 -0.75 -4.80
C TYR A 106 9.54 -1.73 -5.05
N THR A 107 9.50 -2.43 -6.20
CA THR A 107 8.49 -3.48 -6.46
C THR A 107 8.53 -4.57 -5.40
N ARG A 108 9.72 -4.80 -4.86
CA ARG A 108 9.99 -5.79 -3.84
C ARG A 108 9.38 -5.36 -2.49
N ASP A 109 9.37 -4.06 -2.19
CA ASP A 109 8.89 -3.51 -0.91
C ASP A 109 7.41 -3.07 -0.96
N LEU A 110 6.89 -2.86 -2.18
CA LEU A 110 5.50 -2.51 -2.47
C LEU A 110 4.46 -3.36 -1.72
N PRO A 111 4.58 -4.71 -1.62
CA PRO A 111 3.54 -5.52 -1.00
C PRO A 111 3.23 -5.10 0.45
N PHE A 112 4.23 -4.69 1.22
CA PHE A 112 3.99 -4.21 2.58
C PHE A 112 3.02 -3.03 2.61
N PHE A 113 3.24 -2.05 1.74
CA PHE A 113 2.40 -0.85 1.70
C PHE A 113 1.05 -1.09 1.04
N MET A 114 0.96 -2.02 0.07
CA MET A 114 -0.32 -2.48 -0.47
C MET A 114 -1.17 -3.14 0.60
N ALA A 115 -0.59 -3.99 1.46
CA ALA A 115 -1.30 -4.58 2.57
C ALA A 115 -1.87 -3.53 3.54
N LEU A 116 -1.11 -2.47 3.82
CA LEU A 116 -1.62 -1.34 4.59
C LEU A 116 -2.79 -0.65 3.89
N GLY A 117 -2.73 -0.48 2.57
CA GLY A 117 -3.83 0.05 1.75
C GLY A 117 -5.08 -0.80 1.87
N TYR A 118 -4.99 -2.10 1.62
CA TYR A 118 -6.12 -3.01 1.75
C TYR A 118 -6.74 -3.02 3.15
N LEU A 119 -5.92 -3.01 4.22
CA LEU A 119 -6.41 -2.90 5.60
C LEU A 119 -7.12 -1.57 5.88
N ARG A 120 -6.78 -0.49 5.17
CA ARG A 120 -7.50 0.79 5.27
C ARG A 120 -8.84 0.77 4.55
N ILE A 121 -8.96 0.00 3.46
CA ILE A 121 -10.21 -0.18 2.71
C ILE A 121 -11.13 -1.15 3.46
N ALA A 122 -10.60 -2.24 4.02
CA ALA A 122 -11.35 -3.29 4.71
C ALA A 122 -12.13 -2.80 5.95
N ARG A 123 -11.69 -1.70 6.57
CA ARG A 123 -12.40 -1.06 7.69
C ARG A 123 -13.59 -0.18 7.28
N LEU A 124 -13.78 0.09 5.98
CA LEU A 124 -14.81 1.00 5.49
C LEU A 124 -16.20 0.30 5.47
N PRO A 125 -17.23 0.83 6.16
CA PRO A 125 -18.53 0.16 6.26
C PRO A 125 -19.21 -0.09 4.90
N TRP A 126 -19.05 0.82 3.94
CA TRP A 126 -19.65 0.70 2.61
C TRP A 126 -18.91 -0.29 1.68
N ARG A 127 -17.73 -0.77 2.07
CA ARG A 127 -16.96 -1.82 1.38
C ARG A 127 -17.09 -3.19 2.07
N ALA A 128 -18.06 -3.35 2.99
CA ALA A 128 -18.18 -4.56 3.82
C ALA A 128 -18.27 -5.87 3.02
N ALA A 129 -18.87 -5.85 1.82
CA ALA A 129 -18.98 -7.02 0.94
C ALA A 129 -17.61 -7.51 0.40
N GLU A 130 -16.63 -6.62 0.30
CA GLU A 130 -15.28 -6.92 -0.21
C GLU A 130 -14.29 -7.24 0.91
N ARG A 131 -14.72 -7.13 2.17
CA ARG A 131 -13.84 -7.13 3.33
C ARG A 131 -12.98 -8.39 3.44
N ASP A 132 -13.56 -9.57 3.22
CA ASP A 132 -12.82 -10.82 3.36
C ASP A 132 -11.76 -10.96 2.26
N TRP A 133 -12.11 -10.62 1.01
CA TRP A 133 -11.15 -10.56 -0.10
C TRP A 133 -10.01 -9.56 0.17
N LEU A 134 -10.32 -8.36 0.69
CA LEU A 134 -9.31 -7.36 1.04
C LEU A 134 -8.35 -7.86 2.12
N LEU A 135 -8.85 -8.62 3.11
CA LEU A 135 -8.01 -9.26 4.12
C LEU A 135 -7.19 -10.42 3.56
N GLU A 136 -7.71 -11.18 2.60
CA GLU A 136 -6.92 -12.22 1.93
C GLU A 136 -5.77 -11.59 1.11
N GLU A 137 -6.04 -10.53 0.36
CA GLU A 137 -5.03 -9.80 -0.41
C GLU A 137 -3.98 -9.13 0.50
N ALA A 138 -4.40 -8.51 1.60
CA ALA A 138 -3.46 -7.93 2.57
C ALA A 138 -2.56 -8.99 3.19
N GLU A 139 -3.11 -10.17 3.53
CA GLU A 139 -2.32 -11.28 4.04
C GLU A 139 -1.34 -11.81 2.99
N ALA A 140 -1.79 -12.00 1.75
CA ALA A 140 -0.95 -12.46 0.64
C ALA A 140 0.21 -11.49 0.37
N CYS A 141 -0.05 -10.19 0.38
CA CYS A 141 0.97 -9.15 0.25
C CYS A 141 2.01 -9.22 1.38
N LEU A 142 1.57 -9.39 2.63
CA LEU A 142 2.51 -9.51 3.75
C LEU A 142 3.29 -10.83 3.73
N ALA A 143 2.67 -11.92 3.29
CA ALA A 143 3.30 -13.23 3.16
C ALA A 143 4.34 -13.28 2.03
N ALA A 144 4.21 -12.42 1.00
CA ALA A 144 5.22 -12.21 -0.04
C ALA A 144 6.48 -11.45 0.45
N GLY A 145 6.53 -11.13 1.74
CA GLY A 145 7.61 -10.38 2.37
C GLY A 145 8.94 -11.13 2.49
N PRO A 146 9.95 -10.45 3.07
CA PRO A 146 11.30 -11.00 3.17
C PRO A 146 11.29 -12.32 3.95
N MET A 147 11.80 -13.39 3.32
CA MET A 147 12.29 -14.57 4.03
C MET A 147 13.60 -14.25 4.76
#